data_AF-A0A955V9P8-F1
#
_entry.id   AF-A0A955V9P8-F1
#
_cell.length_a   1.000
_cell.length_b   1.000
_cell.length_c   1.000
_cell.angle_alpha   90.00
_cell.angle_beta   90.00
_cell.angle_gamma   90.00
#
_symmetry.space_group_name_H-M   'P 1'
#
loop_
_entity.id
_entity.type
_entity.pdbx_description
1 polymer ?
#
loop_
_entity_poly.entity_id
_entity_poly.type
_entity_poly.pdbx_seq_one_letter_code
_entity_poly.pdbx_strand_id
1 'polypeptide(L)'
;MIGMMAVTNTDPTRKGLIAWFRPDVRRAVTRAWLRAFVLVVLAMLVLALPMGLQTANEVLRVACWVVGGAFLLSGPISLMVRLQRILGPEIILSVHQAGLRWQKGDEVREVPWARVERFTVDEGGAALRVEVEAPGEPLVIDEVFTDLTLPELAAVLEDYWRKALMGLPLRGRPGA
;
A
#
# COMPACT_ATOMS: atom_id res chain seq x y z
N MET A 1 42.95 -5.09 22.96
CA MET A 1 42.64 -5.97 21.82
C MET A 1 41.14 -6.16 21.77
N ILE A 2 40.43 -5.32 21.00
CA ILE A 2 38.98 -5.43 20.80
C ILE A 2 38.83 -5.99 19.39
N GLY A 3 38.28 -7.20 19.30
CA GLY A 3 38.05 -7.89 18.04
C GLY A 3 37.10 -7.08 17.17
N MET A 4 37.63 -6.55 16.08
CA MET A 4 36.88 -6.09 14.92
C MET A 4 36.16 -7.32 14.34
N MET A 5 34.92 -7.56 14.77
CA MET A 5 34.01 -8.38 13.98
C MET A 5 33.70 -7.59 12.72
N ALA A 6 34.48 -7.86 11.67
CA ALA A 6 34.06 -7.59 10.32
C ALA A 6 32.74 -8.34 10.12
N VAL A 7 31.63 -7.62 10.29
CA VAL A 7 30.33 -8.06 9.78
C VAL A 7 30.46 -8.02 8.27
N THR A 8 30.97 -9.10 7.70
CA THR A 8 30.87 -9.41 6.29
C THR A 8 29.39 -9.64 6.01
N ASN A 9 28.68 -8.54 5.78
CA ASN A 9 27.33 -8.52 5.27
C ASN A 9 27.38 -9.01 3.81
N THR A 10 27.47 -10.33 3.65
CA THR A 10 27.39 -11.02 2.36
C THR A 10 25.92 -11.25 2.00
N ASP A 11 25.17 -10.17 1.82
CA ASP A 11 23.87 -10.23 1.17
C ASP A 11 24.07 -10.04 -0.34
N PRO A 12 23.99 -11.09 -1.17
CA PRO A 12 24.20 -11.00 -2.62
C PRO A 12 23.17 -10.08 -3.31
N THR A 13 22.07 -9.73 -2.65
CA THR A 13 21.02 -8.85 -3.17
C THR A 13 21.39 -7.37 -3.15
N ARG A 14 22.43 -6.95 -2.40
CA ARG A 14 22.95 -5.57 -2.43
C ARG A 14 23.65 -5.19 -3.74
N LYS A 15 23.93 -6.14 -4.63
CA LYS A 15 24.53 -5.85 -5.94
C LYS A 15 23.45 -5.33 -6.90
N GLY A 16 23.29 -4.01 -6.90
CA GLY A 16 22.60 -3.25 -7.94
C GLY A 16 21.09 -3.16 -7.80
N LEU A 17 20.61 -2.44 -6.78
CA LEU A 17 19.24 -1.91 -6.79
C LEU A 17 19.06 -1.03 -8.04
N ILE A 18 18.05 -1.32 -8.86
CA ILE A 18 17.77 -0.63 -10.12
C ILE A 18 16.62 0.36 -9.95
N ALA A 19 15.54 -0.11 -9.33
CA ALA A 19 14.33 0.66 -9.14
C ALA A 19 13.67 0.29 -7.80
N TRP A 20 12.99 1.26 -7.22
CA TRP A 20 12.21 1.10 -6.01
C TRP A 20 10.83 1.70 -6.26
N PHE A 21 9.77 0.95 -5.97
CA PHE A 21 8.41 1.43 -6.04
C PHE A 21 7.80 1.51 -4.63
N ARG A 22 7.19 2.66 -4.33
CA ARG A 22 6.43 2.89 -3.09
C ARG A 22 4.92 2.85 -3.38
N PRO A 23 4.12 2.22 -2.50
CA PRO A 23 2.67 2.19 -2.66
C PRO A 23 2.07 3.60 -2.63
N ASP A 24 1.09 3.87 -3.50
CA ASP A 24 0.30 5.09 -3.49
C ASP A 24 -0.71 5.04 -2.34
N VAL A 25 -0.28 5.51 -1.18
CA VAL A 25 -1.15 5.65 0.00
C VAL A 25 -2.12 6.83 -0.12
N ARG A 26 -1.93 7.78 -1.07
CA ARG A 26 -2.72 9.02 -1.12
C ARG A 26 -4.19 8.74 -1.28
N ARG A 27 -4.57 7.85 -2.22
CA ARG A 27 -5.99 7.49 -2.45
C ARG A 27 -6.62 6.82 -1.23
N ALA A 28 -5.87 6.01 -0.50
CA ALA A 28 -6.35 5.35 0.71
C ALA A 28 -6.54 6.37 1.86
N VAL A 29 -5.56 7.27 2.04
CA VAL A 29 -5.58 8.36 3.03
C VAL A 29 -6.73 9.32 2.74
N THR A 30 -6.89 9.78 1.49
CA THR A 30 -7.98 10.70 1.10
C THR A 30 -9.35 10.07 1.33
N ARG A 31 -9.54 8.78 1.00
CA ARG A 31 -10.79 8.07 1.30
C ARG A 31 -11.05 7.94 2.80
N ALA A 32 -10.01 7.72 3.61
CA ALA A 32 -10.14 7.68 5.06
C ALA A 32 -10.56 9.05 5.62
N TRP A 33 -9.91 10.12 5.16
CA TRP A 33 -10.25 11.51 5.50
C TRP A 33 -11.68 11.87 5.11
N LEU A 34 -12.10 11.55 3.89
CA LEU A 34 -13.44 11.84 3.41
C LEU A 34 -14.51 11.15 4.27
N ARG A 35 -14.30 9.88 4.64
CA ARG A 35 -15.21 9.15 5.53
C ARG A 35 -15.29 9.79 6.92
N ALA A 36 -14.15 10.17 7.49
CA ALA A 36 -14.12 10.85 8.78
C ALA A 36 -14.83 12.20 8.72
N PHE A 37 -14.60 12.97 7.65
CA PHE A 37 -15.27 14.24 7.41
C PHE A 37 -16.79 14.07 7.32
N VAL A 38 -17.28 13.09 6.56
CA VAL A 38 -18.72 12.80 6.46
C VAL A 38 -19.33 12.48 7.83
N LEU A 39 -18.64 11.69 8.67
CA LEU A 39 -19.12 11.38 10.03
C LEU A 39 -19.18 12.63 10.92
N VAL A 40 -18.20 13.51 10.84
CA VAL A 40 -18.18 14.78 11.58
C VAL A 40 -19.30 15.72 11.11
N VAL A 41 -19.50 15.84 9.80
CA VAL A 41 -20.61 16.64 9.25
C VAL A 41 -21.96 16.08 9.68
N LEU A 42 -22.14 14.76 9.64
CA LEU A 42 -23.36 14.11 10.11
C LEU A 42 -23.59 14.36 11.61
N ALA A 43 -22.52 14.27 12.41
CA ALA A 43 -22.57 14.60 13.84
C ALA A 43 -23.03 16.05 14.07
N MET A 44 -22.45 17.00 13.35
CA MET A 44 -22.83 18.42 13.44
C MET A 44 -24.31 18.64 13.09
N LEU A 45 -24.80 18.00 12.03
CA LEU A 45 -26.21 18.10 11.64
C LEU A 45 -27.15 17.53 12.71
N VAL A 46 -26.81 16.37 13.29
CA VAL A 46 -27.59 15.73 14.35
C VAL A 46 -27.58 16.57 15.64
N LEU A 47 -26.45 17.18 15.98
CA LEU A 47 -26.32 18.05 17.16
C LEU A 47 -27.01 19.41 16.98
N ALA A 48 -27.10 19.91 15.74
CA ALA A 48 -27.79 21.18 15.44
C ALA A 48 -29.33 21.03 15.39
N LEU A 49 -29.83 19.83 15.07
CA LEU A 49 -31.25 19.48 14.98
C LEU A 49 -32.08 19.89 16.22
N PRO A 50 -31.66 19.60 17.46
CA PRO A 50 -32.39 20.01 18.66
C PRO A 50 -32.39 21.54 18.90
N MET A 51 -31.45 22.29 18.33
CA MET A 51 -31.44 23.77 18.43
C MET A 51 -32.47 24.42 17.49
N GLY A 52 -32.77 23.80 16.35
CA GLY A 52 -33.78 24.28 15.40
C GLY A 52 -35.22 23.93 15.77
N LEU A 53 -35.42 22.92 16.61
CA LEU A 53 -36.75 22.44 17.02
C LEU A 53 -37.10 22.93 18.42
N GLN A 54 -37.67 24.14 18.49
CA GLN A 54 -38.14 24.74 19.75
C GLN A 54 -39.20 23.89 20.48
N THR A 55 -39.91 23.02 19.76
CA THR A 55 -40.99 22.14 20.26
C THR A 55 -40.57 20.69 20.48
N ALA A 56 -39.28 20.35 20.35
CA ALA A 56 -38.83 18.98 20.52
C ALA A 56 -38.95 18.49 21.96
N ASN A 57 -39.44 17.25 22.12
CA ASN A 57 -39.46 16.53 23.40
C ASN A 57 -38.03 16.35 23.93
N GLU A 58 -37.84 16.52 25.25
CA GLU A 58 -36.55 16.35 25.94
C GLU A 58 -35.88 15.01 25.65
N VAL A 59 -36.67 13.93 25.52
CA VAL A 59 -36.14 12.59 25.17
C VAL A 59 -35.46 12.60 23.79
N LEU A 60 -36.05 13.29 22.81
CA LEU A 60 -35.47 13.40 21.47
C LEU A 60 -34.20 14.25 21.49
N ARG A 61 -34.17 15.31 22.29
CA ARG A 61 -32.97 16.14 22.47
C ARG A 61 -31.82 15.31 23.02
N VAL A 62 -32.04 14.58 24.12
CA VAL A 62 -31.03 13.71 24.72
C VAL A 62 -30.55 12.66 23.72
N ALA A 63 -31.46 12.03 22.96
CA ALA A 63 -31.10 11.08 21.92
C ALA A 63 -30.20 11.72 20.84
N CYS A 64 -30.52 12.93 20.36
CA CYS A 64 -29.68 13.66 19.40
C CYS A 64 -28.29 13.98 19.97
N TRP A 65 -28.18 14.37 21.24
CA TRP A 65 -26.88 14.62 21.89
C TRP A 65 -26.02 13.36 21.97
N VAL A 66 -26.60 12.23 22.39
CA VAL A 66 -25.89 10.95 22.51
C VAL A 66 -25.43 10.45 21.14
N VAL A 67 -26.34 10.43 20.15
CA VAL A 67 -26.04 9.95 18.80
C VAL A 67 -25.05 10.88 18.10
N GLY A 68 -25.24 12.19 18.20
CA GLY A 68 -24.35 13.20 17.64
C GLY A 68 -22.95 13.13 18.26
N GLY A 69 -22.85 12.98 19.58
CA GLY A 69 -21.58 12.77 20.27
C GLY A 69 -20.86 11.48 19.85
N ALA A 70 -21.60 10.37 19.69
CA ALA A 70 -21.04 9.11 19.19
C ALA A 70 -20.50 9.26 17.76
N PHE A 71 -21.22 9.93 16.86
CA PHE A 71 -20.74 10.21 15.50
C PHE A 71 -19.49 11.10 15.51
N LEU A 72 -19.46 12.13 16.37
CA LEU A 72 -18.34 13.05 16.49
C LEU A 72 -17.04 12.32 16.90
N LEU A 73 -17.14 11.36 17.83
CA LEU A 73 -16.00 10.56 18.30
C LEU A 73 -15.62 9.45 17.31
N SER A 74 -16.59 8.80 16.69
CA SER A 74 -16.34 7.70 15.75
C SER A 74 -15.56 8.13 14.51
N GLY A 75 -15.74 9.36 14.03
CA GLY A 75 -15.01 9.91 12.88
C GLY A 75 -13.48 9.89 13.07
N PRO A 76 -12.94 10.61 14.06
CA PRO A 76 -11.51 10.62 14.38
C PRO A 76 -10.96 9.23 14.76
N ILE A 77 -11.70 8.43 15.54
CA ILE A 77 -11.26 7.08 15.92
C ILE A 77 -11.12 6.18 14.68
N SER A 78 -12.13 6.19 13.80
CA SER A 78 -12.10 5.44 12.54
C SER A 78 -10.95 5.91 11.64
N LEU A 79 -10.70 7.23 11.58
CA LEU A 79 -9.56 7.79 10.85
C LEU A 79 -8.23 7.28 11.40
N MET A 80 -8.04 7.32 12.72
CA MET A 80 -6.81 6.89 13.38
C MET A 80 -6.53 5.41 13.13
N VAL A 81 -7.53 4.54 13.32
CA VAL A 81 -7.41 3.09 13.06
C VAL A 81 -7.10 2.82 11.59
N ARG A 82 -7.74 3.53 10.66
CA ARG A 82 -7.48 3.37 9.22
C ARG A 82 -6.10 3.86 8.82
N LEU A 83 -5.65 5.00 9.35
CA LEU A 83 -4.31 5.52 9.10
C LEU A 83 -3.24 4.57 9.63
N GLN A 84 -3.42 4.01 10.83
CA GLN A 84 -2.51 2.98 11.35
C GLN A 84 -2.44 1.75 10.45
N ARG A 85 -3.57 1.33 9.87
CA ARG A 85 -3.59 0.20 8.91
C ARG A 85 -2.96 0.55 7.56
N ILE A 86 -3.08 1.80 7.10
CA ILE A 86 -2.52 2.25 5.82
C ILE A 86 -1.02 2.51 5.93
N LEU A 87 -0.56 3.08 7.05
CA LEU A 87 0.83 3.45 7.31
C LEU A 87 1.63 2.38 8.04
N GLY A 88 0.96 1.39 8.62
CA GLY A 88 1.58 0.33 9.44
C GLY A 88 2.44 -0.65 8.65
N PRO A 89 1.93 -1.30 7.58
CA PRO A 89 2.75 -2.23 6.83
C PRO A 89 3.73 -1.46 5.94
N GLU A 90 5.03 -1.68 6.17
CA GLU A 90 6.05 -1.26 5.22
C GLU A 90 5.95 -2.17 3.99
N ILE A 91 5.34 -1.64 2.92
CA ILE A 91 5.21 -2.34 1.65
C ILE A 91 6.21 -1.75 0.68
N ILE A 92 7.14 -2.58 0.21
CA ILE A 92 8.23 -2.18 -0.67
C ILE A 92 8.35 -3.20 -1.79
N LEU A 93 8.31 -2.72 -3.03
CA LEU A 93 8.73 -3.48 -4.20
C LEU A 93 10.05 -2.91 -4.70
N SER A 94 11.08 -3.74 -4.69
CA SER A 94 12.44 -3.39 -5.10
C SER A 94 12.89 -4.30 -6.23
N VAL A 95 13.52 -3.69 -7.24
CA VAL A 95 14.01 -4.37 -8.43
C VAL A 95 15.52 -4.38 -8.37
N HIS A 96 16.09 -5.58 -8.38
CA HIS A 96 17.53 -5.82 -8.33
C HIS A 96 18.00 -6.46 -9.63
N GLN A 97 19.31 -6.40 -9.89
CA GLN A 97 19.90 -7.06 -11.07
C GLN A 97 19.62 -8.57 -11.11
N ALA A 98 19.55 -9.21 -9.95
CA ALA A 98 19.32 -10.64 -9.83
C ALA A 98 17.82 -11.04 -9.84
N GLY A 99 16.92 -10.11 -9.52
CA GLY A 99 15.49 -10.43 -9.39
C GLY A 99 14.65 -9.32 -8.75
N LEU A 100 13.45 -9.72 -8.35
CA LEU A 100 12.47 -8.91 -7.64
C LEU A 100 12.51 -9.23 -6.15
N ARG A 101 12.34 -8.20 -5.32
CA ARG A 101 12.11 -8.36 -3.89
C ARG A 101 10.87 -7.57 -3.51
N TRP A 102 9.87 -8.29 -3.02
CA TRP A 102 8.63 -7.75 -2.48
C TRP A 102 8.62 -7.97 -0.97
N GLN A 103 8.37 -6.90 -0.23
CA GLN A 103 8.29 -6.92 1.22
C GLN A 103 6.95 -6.30 1.65
N LYS A 104 6.24 -6.98 2.56
CA LYS A 104 4.99 -6.53 3.16
C LYS A 104 5.04 -6.79 4.67
N GLY A 105 5.44 -5.78 5.43
CA GLY A 105 5.72 -5.95 6.85
C GLY A 105 6.91 -6.89 7.07
N ASP A 106 6.70 -7.98 7.80
CA ASP A 106 7.71 -9.02 8.08
C ASP A 106 7.82 -10.07 6.96
N GLU A 107 6.87 -10.12 6.02
CA GLU A 107 6.93 -11.03 4.89
C GLU A 107 7.86 -10.47 3.82
N VAL A 108 8.91 -11.21 3.49
CA VAL A 108 9.85 -10.89 2.41
C VAL A 108 9.82 -12.05 1.40
N ARG A 109 9.47 -11.75 0.16
CA ARG A 109 9.54 -12.68 -0.97
C ARG A 109 10.54 -12.17 -1.99
N GLU A 110 11.48 -13.04 -2.34
CA GLU A 110 12.49 -12.77 -3.38
C GLU A 110 12.28 -13.72 -4.56
N VAL A 111 12.19 -13.15 -5.76
CA VAL A 111 11.94 -13.88 -7.00
C VAL A 111 13.08 -13.58 -7.98
N PRO A 112 14.01 -14.53 -8.18
CA PRO A 112 15.05 -14.39 -9.20
C PRO A 112 14.45 -14.26 -10.60
N TRP A 113 15.03 -13.41 -11.46
CA TRP A 113 14.55 -13.25 -12.84
C TRP A 113 14.52 -14.56 -13.63
N ALA A 114 15.46 -15.45 -13.34
CA ALA A 114 15.56 -16.76 -13.97
C ALA A 114 14.34 -17.66 -13.70
N ARG A 115 13.58 -17.41 -12.62
CA ARG A 115 12.38 -18.17 -12.27
C ARG A 115 11.09 -17.50 -12.72
N VAL A 116 11.15 -16.28 -13.24
CA VAL A 116 9.95 -15.58 -13.70
C VAL A 116 9.57 -16.13 -15.07
N GLU A 117 8.34 -16.65 -15.20
CA GLU A 117 7.78 -17.08 -16.47
C GLU A 117 7.01 -15.94 -17.15
N ARG A 118 6.17 -15.25 -16.36
CA ARG A 118 5.28 -14.21 -16.90
C ARG A 118 4.80 -13.22 -15.84
N PHE A 119 4.44 -12.04 -16.32
CA PHE A 119 3.65 -11.05 -15.59
C PHE A 119 2.22 -11.04 -16.14
N THR A 120 1.24 -11.35 -15.30
CA THR A 120 -0.19 -11.30 -15.66
C THR A 120 -0.92 -10.33 -14.75
N VAL A 121 -1.86 -9.56 -15.30
CA VAL A 121 -2.72 -8.67 -14.52
C VAL A 121 -4.11 -9.28 -14.50
N ASP A 122 -4.70 -9.41 -13.31
CA ASP A 122 -6.02 -9.99 -13.15
C ASP A 122 -7.09 -9.23 -13.96
N GLU A 123 -8.12 -9.94 -14.41
CA GLU A 123 -9.27 -9.35 -15.10
C GLU A 123 -9.92 -8.28 -14.19
N GLY A 124 -9.75 -7.01 -14.54
CA GLY A 124 -10.16 -5.86 -13.73
C GLY A 124 -9.01 -5.00 -13.20
N GLY A 125 -7.75 -5.39 -13.43
CA GLY A 125 -6.59 -4.57 -13.06
C GLY A 125 -6.37 -4.45 -11.56
N ALA A 126 -6.89 -5.41 -10.78
CA ALA A 126 -6.89 -5.37 -9.32
C ALA A 126 -5.61 -5.92 -8.67
N ALA A 127 -4.91 -6.84 -9.35
CA ALA A 127 -3.67 -7.42 -8.87
C ALA A 127 -2.73 -7.76 -10.04
N LEU A 128 -1.43 -7.62 -9.79
CA LEU A 128 -0.36 -8.11 -10.64
C LEU A 128 0.13 -9.45 -10.10
N ARG A 129 0.11 -10.49 -10.93
CA ARG A 129 0.64 -11.81 -10.61
C ARG A 129 1.96 -12.02 -11.35
N VAL A 130 2.99 -12.40 -10.61
CA VAL A 130 4.25 -12.88 -11.16
C VAL A 130 4.20 -14.39 -11.11
N GLU A 131 4.06 -15.02 -12.27
CA GLU A 131 4.10 -16.46 -12.44
C GLU A 131 5.55 -16.92 -12.33
N VAL A 132 5.80 -17.86 -11.41
CA VAL A 132 7.12 -18.38 -11.08
C VAL A 132 7.18 -19.84 -11.51
N GLU A 133 8.30 -20.26 -12.10
CA GLU A 133 8.56 -21.63 -12.51
C GLU A 133 8.34 -22.60 -11.32
N ALA A 134 7.60 -23.69 -11.59
CA ALA A 134 7.27 -24.68 -10.58
C ALA A 134 8.54 -25.26 -9.94
N PRO A 135 8.59 -25.43 -8.60
CA PRO A 135 7.44 -25.49 -7.67
C PRO A 135 7.12 -24.16 -6.93
N GLY A 136 7.37 -22.99 -7.54
CA GLY A 136 7.11 -21.69 -6.90
C GLY A 136 5.62 -21.31 -6.78
N GLU A 137 5.24 -20.71 -5.65
CA GLU A 137 3.97 -19.98 -5.56
C GLU A 137 4.03 -18.67 -6.35
N PRO A 138 2.96 -18.28 -7.07
CA PRO A 138 2.92 -17.01 -7.76
C PRO A 138 2.98 -15.85 -6.75
N LEU A 139 3.79 -14.84 -7.04
CA LEU A 139 3.81 -13.61 -6.24
C LEU A 139 2.66 -12.72 -6.69
N VAL A 140 1.71 -12.49 -5.79
CA VAL A 140 0.55 -11.62 -6.05
C VAL A 140 0.78 -10.27 -5.38
N ILE A 141 0.74 -9.21 -6.18
CA ILE A 141 0.92 -7.82 -5.76
C ILE A 141 -0.40 -7.11 -6.02
N ASP A 142 -1.15 -6.82 -4.95
CA ASP A 142 -2.45 -6.14 -5.01
C ASP A 142 -2.34 -4.62 -4.74
N GLU A 143 -1.12 -4.13 -4.51
CA GLU A 143 -0.88 -2.73 -4.19
C GLU A 143 -0.70 -1.83 -5.42
N VAL A 144 -1.33 -0.66 -5.37
CA VAL A 144 -1.12 0.40 -6.37
C VAL A 144 0.14 1.18 -5.98
N PHE A 145 1.01 1.45 -6.95
CA PHE A 145 2.25 2.19 -6.71
C PHE A 145 2.14 3.65 -7.15
N THR A 146 3.01 4.49 -6.57
CA THR A 146 3.07 5.91 -6.89
C THR A 146 3.44 6.07 -8.37
N ASP A 147 2.70 6.90 -9.09
CA ASP A 147 2.93 7.26 -10.49
C ASP A 147 2.81 6.11 -11.52
N LEU A 148 2.38 4.91 -11.11
CA LEU A 148 2.21 3.76 -12.01
C LEU A 148 0.94 2.97 -11.69
N THR A 149 0.17 2.69 -12.74
CA THR A 149 -0.92 1.70 -12.68
C THR A 149 -0.35 0.27 -12.68
N LEU A 150 -1.11 -0.71 -12.20
CA LEU A 150 -0.69 -2.11 -12.19
C LEU A 150 -0.30 -2.65 -13.60
N PRO A 151 -1.01 -2.32 -14.69
CA PRO A 151 -0.57 -2.67 -16.05
C PRO A 151 0.74 -2.00 -16.47
N GLU A 152 0.96 -0.73 -16.11
CA GLU A 152 2.21 -0.05 -16.41
C GLU A 152 3.37 -0.63 -15.61
N LEU A 153 3.15 -0.98 -14.34
CA LEU A 153 4.12 -1.69 -13.53
C LEU A 153 4.46 -3.05 -14.16
N ALA A 154 3.46 -3.82 -14.59
CA ALA A 154 3.68 -5.10 -15.27
C ALA A 154 4.57 -4.93 -16.51
N ALA A 155 4.29 -3.94 -17.35
CA ALA A 155 5.10 -3.64 -18.54
C ALA A 155 6.54 -3.23 -18.19
N VAL A 156 6.73 -2.44 -17.13
CA VAL A 156 8.05 -2.03 -16.64
C VAL A 156 8.83 -3.24 -16.10
N LEU A 157 8.19 -4.11 -15.31
CA LEU A 157 8.83 -5.32 -14.80
C LEU A 157 9.15 -6.31 -15.91
N GLU A 158 8.29 -6.44 -16.90
CA GLU A 158 8.53 -7.27 -18.08
C GLU A 158 9.72 -6.77 -18.90
N ASP A 159 9.83 -5.45 -19.10
CA ASP A 159 11.01 -4.84 -19.75
C ASP A 159 12.30 -5.10 -18.97
N TYR A 160 12.26 -4.98 -17.63
CA TYR A 160 13.40 -5.34 -16.79
C TYR A 160 13.75 -6.82 -16.87
N TRP A 161 12.77 -7.71 -16.83
CA TRP A 161 12.99 -9.14 -16.97
C TRP A 161 13.62 -9.50 -18.32
N ARG A 162 13.09 -8.98 -19.44
CA ARG A 162 13.66 -9.19 -20.78
C ARG A 162 15.09 -8.68 -20.86
N LYS A 163 15.38 -7.49 -20.33
CA LYS A 163 16.74 -6.92 -20.29
C LYS A 163 17.69 -7.75 -19.43
N ALA A 164 17.23 -8.27 -18.29
CA ALA A 164 18.01 -9.14 -17.42
C ALA A 164 18.37 -10.46 -18.13
N LEU A 165 17.41 -11.09 -18.81
CA LEU A 165 17.64 -12.30 -19.60
C LEU A 165 18.64 -12.09 -20.75
N MET A 166 18.62 -10.91 -21.37
CA MET A 166 19.56 -10.56 -22.44
C MET A 166 20.94 -10.09 -21.92
N GLY A 167 21.15 -10.03 -20.61
CA GLY A 167 22.40 -9.51 -20.01
C GLY A 167 22.63 -8.02 -20.28
N LEU A 168 21.57 -7.27 -20.60
CA LEU A 168 21.66 -5.84 -20.88
C LEU A 168 21.70 -5.03 -19.58
N PRO A 169 22.37 -3.85 -19.57
CA PRO A 169 22.38 -2.99 -18.40
C PRO A 169 20.97 -2.50 -18.06
N LEU A 170 20.49 -2.87 -16.88
CA LEU A 170 19.22 -2.41 -16.33
C LEU A 170 19.40 -0.98 -15.83
N ARG A 171 18.71 -0.04 -16.47
CA ARG A 171 18.70 1.38 -16.04
C ARG A 171 17.39 1.69 -15.34
N GLY A 172 17.49 2.28 -14.14
CA GLY A 172 16.34 2.82 -13.44
C GLY A 172 15.65 3.90 -14.29
N ARG A 173 14.32 3.95 -14.26
CA ARG A 173 13.56 5.01 -14.92
C ARG A 173 13.86 6.33 -14.18
N PRO A 174 14.26 7.42 -14.85
CA PRO A 174 14.47 8.69 -14.18
C PRO A 174 13.11 9.20 -13.67
N GLY A 175 12.94 9.24 -12.34
CA GLY A 175 11.71 9.70 -11.67
C GLY A 175 10.92 8.64 -10.90
N ALA A 176 11.45 7.40 -10.76
CA ALA A 176 10.98 6.44 -9.75
C ALA A 176 11.70 6.65 -8.41
#